data_AF-A0A512U6K3-F1
#
_entry.id   AF-A0A512U6K3-F1
#
_cell.length_a   1.000
_cell.length_b   1.000
_cell.length_c   1.000
_cell.angle_alpha   90.00
_cell.angle_beta   90.00
_cell.angle_gamma   90.00
#
_symmetry.space_group_name_H-M   'P 1'
#
loop_
_entity.id
_entity.type
_entity.pdbx_description
1 polymer ?
#
loop_
_entity_poly.entity_id
_entity_poly.type
_entity_poly.pdbx_seq_one_letter_code
_entity_poly.pdbx_strand_id
1 'polypeptide(L)'
;MKFKLLVVAALSVNKIKGTFTTTSINKAGKKDNMYQEHPVLGIARKDILSKRGNMTSVAHAKSAYRNYLAENVELFIWSVKRFSSGKSFDAKGFDLNSRHLRQTLLDLSASIENLSPYSPSLSHHLTYAKELYRKTMDLSELLKFFPRNNGKASNLIHKVIQTNLRLMTFLDSKGALNSQVKESTEMISQIVDDMTGWENKFNSLPRLPLSVKLAFDVVFKEANVLLNILAIKIFSFKHE
;
A
#
# COMPACT_ATOMS: atom_id res chain seq x y z
N MET A 1 -14.89 -4.44 28.47
CA MET A 1 -13.52 -4.88 28.86
C MET A 1 -13.06 -6.20 28.22
N LYS A 2 -13.96 -7.14 27.84
CA LYS A 2 -13.61 -8.44 27.22
C LYS A 2 -12.98 -8.38 25.81
N PHE A 3 -13.22 -7.30 25.05
CA PHE A 3 -12.63 -7.10 23.71
C PHE A 3 -11.10 -6.92 23.71
N LYS A 4 -10.54 -6.39 24.81
CA LYS A 4 -9.09 -6.17 24.95
C LYS A 4 -8.31 -7.48 25.11
N LEU A 5 -8.90 -8.51 25.74
CA LEU A 5 -8.21 -9.78 25.96
C LEU A 5 -8.26 -10.71 24.74
N LEU A 6 -9.36 -10.69 23.97
CA LEU A 6 -9.53 -11.60 22.83
C LEU A 6 -8.61 -11.27 21.65
N VAL A 7 -8.44 -9.98 21.32
CA VAL A 7 -7.54 -9.57 20.23
C VAL A 7 -6.07 -9.77 20.62
N VAL A 8 -5.70 -9.50 21.87
CA VAL A 8 -4.32 -9.72 22.36
C VAL A 8 -3.99 -11.21 22.51
N ALA A 9 -4.95 -12.04 22.94
CA ALA A 9 -4.78 -13.49 23.03
C ALA A 9 -4.75 -14.18 21.65
N ALA A 10 -5.61 -13.76 20.71
CA ALA A 10 -5.62 -14.33 19.35
C ALA A 10 -4.35 -13.99 18.56
N LEU A 11 -3.75 -12.81 18.78
CA LEU A 11 -2.56 -12.36 18.06
C LEU A 11 -1.23 -12.83 18.68
N SER A 12 -1.24 -13.31 19.93
CA SER A 12 -0.02 -13.78 20.62
C SER A 12 0.42 -15.19 20.23
N VAL A 13 -0.40 -15.96 19.49
CA VAL A 13 -0.12 -17.36 19.17
C VAL A 13 0.73 -17.54 17.89
N ASN A 14 0.75 -16.56 16.97
CA ASN A 14 1.43 -16.71 15.67
C ASN A 14 2.78 -15.99 15.60
N LYS A 15 3.81 -16.57 16.23
CA LYS A 15 5.20 -16.09 16.16
C LYS A 15 6.10 -17.16 15.50
N ILE A 16 6.09 -17.26 14.17
CA ILE A 16 7.06 -18.08 13.42
C ILE A 16 7.81 -17.21 12.40
N LYS A 17 9.11 -17.04 12.68
CA LYS A 17 10.11 -16.33 11.86
C LYS A 17 10.39 -17.14 10.59
N GLY A 18 10.34 -16.47 9.44
CA GLY A 18 10.81 -17.00 8.16
C GLY A 18 11.09 -15.84 7.22
N THR A 19 12.36 -15.64 6.89
CA THR A 19 12.87 -14.65 5.94
C THR A 19 12.82 -15.24 4.52
N PHE A 20 12.17 -14.54 3.58
CA PHE A 20 12.20 -14.90 2.16
C PHE A 20 12.82 -13.75 1.35
N THR A 21 13.73 -14.12 0.46
CA THR A 21 14.34 -13.26 -0.56
C THR A 21 13.60 -13.42 -1.88
N THR A 22 13.14 -12.32 -2.47
CA THR A 22 12.45 -12.31 -3.77
C THR A 22 13.40 -11.88 -4.88
N THR A 23 13.53 -12.71 -5.92
CA THR A 23 14.29 -12.41 -7.14
C THR A 23 13.35 -11.83 -8.20
N SER A 24 13.67 -10.65 -8.74
CA SER A 24 12.89 -9.94 -9.76
C SER A 24 13.37 -10.30 -11.17
N ILE A 25 12.43 -10.57 -12.09
CA ILE A 25 12.69 -10.83 -13.51
C ILE A 25 12.06 -9.69 -14.34
N ASN A 26 12.89 -8.97 -15.10
CA ASN A 26 12.47 -7.92 -16.02
C ASN A 26 12.05 -8.49 -17.39
N LYS A 27 10.93 -8.01 -17.94
CA LYS A 27 10.61 -8.11 -19.37
C LYS A 27 10.30 -6.72 -19.94
N ALA A 28 10.94 -6.40 -21.06
CA ALA A 28 10.78 -5.16 -21.80
C ALA A 28 9.63 -5.27 -22.81
N GLY A 29 8.74 -4.26 -22.83
CA GLY A 29 7.63 -4.14 -23.76
C GLY A 29 7.60 -2.74 -24.38
N LYS A 30 7.35 -2.71 -25.69
CA LYS A 30 7.41 -1.57 -26.62
C LYS A 30 6.38 -0.49 -26.28
N LYS A 31 6.76 0.79 -26.41
CA LYS A 31 5.94 1.98 -26.08
C LYS A 31 5.16 2.46 -27.31
N ASP A 32 3.84 2.55 -27.19
CA ASP A 32 3.02 3.47 -27.98
C ASP A 32 2.73 4.70 -27.09
N ASN A 33 3.23 5.85 -27.54
CA ASN A 33 3.14 7.13 -26.86
C ASN A 33 1.85 7.85 -27.27
N MET A 34 0.92 7.97 -26.34
CA MET A 34 -0.09 9.02 -26.36
C MET A 34 -0.22 9.56 -24.93
N TYR A 35 0.60 10.54 -24.58
CA TYR A 35 0.55 11.21 -23.28
C TYR A 35 0.41 12.71 -23.51
N GLN A 36 -0.69 13.26 -22.99
CA GLN A 36 -0.80 14.69 -22.74
C GLN A 36 0.12 15.03 -21.56
N GLU A 37 1.04 15.97 -21.78
CA GLU A 37 1.90 16.49 -20.72
C GLU A 37 1.05 17.13 -19.62
N HIS A 38 1.30 16.74 -18.36
CA HIS A 38 0.68 17.41 -17.22
C HIS A 38 1.36 18.78 -17.03
N PRO A 39 0.64 19.93 -17.10
CA PRO A 39 1.23 21.28 -17.23
C PRO A 39 2.12 21.77 -16.06
N VAL A 40 2.15 21.04 -14.94
CA VAL A 40 2.63 21.57 -13.65
C VAL A 40 4.16 21.64 -13.57
N LEU A 41 4.90 20.79 -14.30
CA LEU A 41 6.36 20.80 -14.30
C LEU A 41 6.99 21.94 -15.09
N GLY A 42 6.26 22.57 -16.03
CA GLY A 42 6.76 23.64 -16.88
C GLY A 42 6.76 25.02 -16.22
N ILE A 43 5.80 25.29 -15.32
CA ILE A 43 5.56 26.63 -14.78
C ILE A 43 6.56 26.97 -13.66
N ALA A 44 6.91 26.01 -12.79
CA ALA A 44 7.86 26.27 -11.70
C ALA A 44 9.29 26.53 -12.19
N ARG A 45 9.67 26.10 -13.40
CA ARG A 45 11.07 26.17 -13.87
C ARG A 45 11.45 27.53 -14.46
N LYS A 46 10.49 28.28 -15.02
CA LYS A 46 10.78 29.55 -15.72
C LYS A 46 10.78 30.78 -14.79
N ASP A 47 9.93 30.81 -13.77
CA ASP A 47 9.80 32.01 -12.93
C ASP A 47 10.87 32.15 -11.84
N ILE A 48 11.57 31.06 -11.49
CA ILE A 48 12.56 31.05 -10.39
C ILE A 48 13.94 31.61 -10.82
N LEU A 49 14.26 31.64 -12.13
CA LEU A 49 15.60 32.02 -12.60
C LEU A 49 15.78 33.53 -12.85
N SER A 50 14.72 34.36 -12.79
CA SER A 50 14.79 35.78 -13.20
C SER A 50 15.08 36.78 -12.06
N LYS A 51 15.10 36.40 -10.78
CA LYS A 51 15.28 37.36 -9.67
C LYS A 51 16.47 37.02 -8.78
N ARG A 52 17.64 37.42 -9.24
CA ARG A 52 18.93 37.37 -8.51
C ARG A 52 19.00 38.60 -7.59
N GLY A 53 18.60 38.46 -6.33
CA GLY A 53 18.64 39.59 -5.39
C GLY A 53 18.47 39.31 -3.90
N ASN A 54 17.72 38.29 -3.48
CA ASN A 54 17.46 38.06 -2.05
C ASN A 54 17.70 36.60 -1.65
N MET A 55 18.65 36.33 -0.75
CA MET A 55 18.90 34.98 -0.20
C MET A 55 17.66 34.39 0.50
N THR A 56 16.79 35.24 1.05
CA THR A 56 15.49 34.82 1.59
C THR A 56 14.62 34.15 0.53
N SER A 57 14.75 34.52 -0.75
CA SER A 57 13.97 33.92 -1.84
C SER A 57 14.35 32.47 -2.13
N VAL A 58 15.63 32.08 -1.96
CA VAL A 58 16.11 30.73 -2.29
C VAL A 58 15.66 29.71 -1.24
N ALA A 59 15.71 30.06 0.04
CA ALA A 59 15.25 29.17 1.11
C ALA A 59 13.73 28.90 1.02
N HIS A 60 12.93 29.94 0.76
CA HIS A 60 11.49 29.80 0.55
C HIS A 60 11.17 28.94 -0.68
N ALA A 61 11.85 29.15 -1.81
CA ALA A 61 11.66 28.33 -3.02
C ALA A 61 11.97 26.85 -2.77
N LYS A 62 13.06 26.54 -2.04
CA LYS A 62 13.40 25.16 -1.65
C LYS A 62 12.35 24.54 -0.73
N SER A 63 11.86 25.30 0.25
CA SER A 63 10.81 24.81 1.15
C SER A 63 9.49 24.56 0.40
N ALA A 64 9.09 25.46 -0.50
CA ALA A 64 7.91 25.29 -1.33
C ALA A 64 8.02 24.05 -2.24
N TYR A 65 9.19 23.85 -2.86
CA TYR A 65 9.43 22.67 -3.71
C TYR A 65 9.38 21.36 -2.90
N ARG A 66 9.87 21.35 -1.65
CA ARG A 66 9.75 20.20 -0.76
C ARG A 66 8.30 19.86 -0.43
N ASN A 67 7.50 20.88 -0.12
CA ASN A 67 6.09 20.70 0.18
C ASN A 67 5.34 20.16 -1.05
N TYR A 68 5.64 20.72 -2.23
CA TYR A 68 5.13 20.21 -3.51
C TYR A 68 5.48 18.73 -3.71
N LEU A 69 6.72 18.31 -3.46
CA LEU A 69 7.10 16.90 -3.58
C LEU A 69 6.36 16.02 -2.54
N ALA A 70 6.19 16.51 -1.31
CA ALA A 70 5.41 15.79 -0.30
C ALA A 70 3.97 15.57 -0.76
N GLU A 71 3.30 16.62 -1.21
CA GLU A 71 1.93 16.57 -1.72
C GLU A 71 1.79 15.63 -2.91
N ASN A 72 2.74 15.61 -3.84
CA ASN A 72 2.69 14.66 -4.96
C ASN A 72 2.87 13.20 -4.53
N VAL A 73 3.67 12.93 -3.49
CA VAL A 73 3.77 11.58 -2.92
C VAL A 73 2.44 11.18 -2.24
N GLU A 74 1.79 12.09 -1.52
CA GLU A 74 0.45 11.87 -0.96
C GLU A 74 -0.58 11.55 -2.04
N LEU A 75 -0.62 12.35 -3.11
CA LEU A 75 -1.53 12.16 -4.24
C LEU A 75 -1.27 10.83 -4.96
N PHE A 76 0.00 10.43 -5.08
CA PHE A 76 0.35 9.12 -5.62
C PHE A 76 -0.19 7.99 -4.73
N ILE A 77 0.03 8.05 -3.42
CA ILE A 77 -0.44 7.05 -2.45
C ILE A 77 -1.97 6.95 -2.50
N TRP A 78 -2.66 8.09 -2.53
CA TRP A 78 -4.11 8.15 -2.70
C TRP A 78 -4.56 7.51 -4.02
N SER A 79 -3.85 7.79 -5.11
CA SER A 79 -4.14 7.23 -6.44
C SER A 79 -3.97 5.71 -6.50
N VAL A 80 -3.08 5.12 -5.70
CA VAL A 80 -2.97 3.66 -5.56
C VAL A 80 -4.10 3.12 -4.68
N LYS A 81 -4.39 3.77 -3.54
CA LYS A 81 -5.42 3.31 -2.59
C LYS A 81 -6.85 3.36 -3.13
N ARG A 82 -7.16 4.27 -4.04
CA ARG A 82 -8.51 4.39 -4.63
C ARG A 82 -8.97 3.11 -5.34
N PHE A 83 -8.05 2.29 -5.85
CA PHE A 83 -8.42 1.01 -6.46
C PHE A 83 -8.92 -0.01 -5.43
N SER A 84 -8.58 0.20 -4.15
CA SER A 84 -9.03 -0.59 -3.01
C SER A 84 -10.18 0.07 -2.22
N SER A 85 -10.67 1.24 -2.66
CA SER A 85 -11.75 1.93 -1.93
C SER A 85 -13.10 1.24 -2.20
N GLY A 86 -13.72 0.69 -1.16
CA GLY A 86 -15.06 0.08 -1.23
C GLY A 86 -15.10 -1.38 -0.78
N LYS A 87 -15.98 -2.18 -1.40
CA LYS A 87 -16.19 -3.60 -1.07
C LYS A 87 -15.27 -4.56 -1.85
N SER A 88 -14.61 -4.09 -2.91
CA SER A 88 -13.72 -4.89 -3.75
C SER A 88 -12.69 -4.03 -4.46
N PHE A 89 -11.53 -4.63 -4.73
CA PHE A 89 -10.47 -4.05 -5.52
C PHE A 89 -10.79 -4.06 -7.02
N ASP A 90 -10.64 -2.91 -7.67
CA ASP A 90 -10.76 -2.76 -9.13
C ASP A 90 -9.45 -3.15 -9.84
N ALA A 91 -9.26 -4.47 -10.00
CA ALA A 91 -8.06 -5.00 -10.66
C ALA A 91 -7.92 -4.52 -12.11
N LYS A 92 -9.03 -4.41 -12.84
CA LYS A 92 -9.02 -3.98 -14.24
C LYS A 92 -8.64 -2.51 -14.36
N GLY A 93 -9.22 -1.65 -13.53
CA GLY A 93 -8.85 -0.24 -13.47
C GLY A 93 -7.40 -0.04 -13.04
N PHE A 94 -6.92 -0.83 -12.07
CA PHE A 94 -5.53 -0.78 -11.64
C PHE A 94 -4.58 -1.18 -12.79
N ASP A 95 -4.85 -2.27 -13.49
CA ASP A 95 -4.04 -2.73 -14.63
C ASP A 95 -3.91 -1.65 -15.71
N LEU A 96 -5.03 -1.02 -16.09
CA LEU A 96 -5.06 0.05 -17.09
C LEU A 96 -4.23 1.27 -16.67
N ASN A 97 -4.13 1.55 -15.37
CA ASN A 97 -3.40 2.71 -14.84
C ASN A 97 -1.97 2.37 -14.35
N SER A 98 -1.62 1.09 -14.23
CA SER A 98 -0.36 0.61 -13.63
C SER A 98 0.87 1.23 -14.28
N ARG A 99 0.90 1.31 -15.62
CA ARG A 99 2.00 1.93 -16.38
C ARG A 99 2.18 3.41 -16.03
N HIS A 100 1.08 4.15 -15.93
CA HIS A 100 1.12 5.57 -15.57
C HIS A 100 1.59 5.75 -14.13
N LEU A 101 1.03 4.98 -13.19
CA LEU A 101 1.47 5.00 -11.78
C LEU A 101 2.97 4.70 -11.65
N ARG A 102 3.47 3.69 -12.37
CA ARG A 102 4.91 3.36 -12.38
C ARG A 102 5.76 4.54 -12.85
N GLN A 103 5.36 5.22 -13.93
CA GLN A 103 6.09 6.37 -14.44
C GLN A 103 6.09 7.52 -13.41
N THR A 104 4.94 7.85 -12.83
CA THR A 104 4.83 8.87 -11.78
C THR A 104 5.75 8.57 -10.59
N LEU A 105 5.82 7.31 -10.16
CA LEU A 105 6.70 6.90 -9.06
C LEU A 105 8.19 7.04 -9.40
N LEU A 106 8.59 6.79 -10.66
CA LEU A 106 9.96 7.01 -11.13
C LEU A 106 10.31 8.50 -11.15
N ASP A 107 9.41 9.34 -11.65
CA ASP A 107 9.61 10.78 -11.73
C ASP A 107 9.73 11.41 -10.33
N LEU A 108 8.89 10.96 -9.38
CA LEU A 108 8.98 11.37 -7.97
C LEU A 108 10.29 10.91 -7.33
N SER A 109 10.72 9.68 -7.63
CA SER A 109 11.99 9.15 -7.10
C SER A 109 13.18 10.00 -7.55
N ALA A 110 13.27 10.26 -8.86
CA ALA A 110 14.33 11.11 -9.41
C ALA A 110 14.28 12.54 -8.83
N SER A 111 13.08 13.11 -8.66
CA SER A 111 12.92 14.46 -8.11
C SER A 111 13.35 14.57 -6.65
N ILE A 112 13.08 13.54 -5.84
CA ILE A 112 13.45 13.49 -4.41
C ILE A 112 14.94 13.17 -4.24
N GLU A 113 15.51 12.28 -5.07
CA GLU A 113 16.94 11.93 -5.04
C GLU A 113 17.84 13.13 -5.40
N ASN A 114 17.39 13.99 -6.32
CA ASN A 114 18.10 15.21 -6.71
C ASN A 114 17.88 16.40 -5.75
N LEU A 115 17.12 16.22 -4.66
CA LEU A 115 16.82 17.29 -3.71
C LEU A 115 18.00 17.56 -2.77
N SER A 116 18.48 18.81 -2.73
CA SER A 116 19.54 19.24 -1.80
C SER A 116 19.09 20.42 -0.89
N PRO A 117 19.19 20.29 0.45
CA PRO A 117 19.69 19.11 1.17
C PRO A 117 18.68 17.96 1.23
N TYR A 118 19.18 16.74 1.47
CA TYR A 118 18.40 15.53 1.66
C TYR A 118 17.32 15.71 2.74
N SER A 119 16.14 15.16 2.49
CA SER A 119 15.01 15.18 3.41
C SER A 119 14.65 13.74 3.83
N PRO A 120 15.01 13.30 5.04
CA PRO A 120 14.69 11.96 5.53
C PRO A 120 13.18 11.67 5.52
N SER A 121 12.35 12.67 5.85
CA SER A 121 10.90 12.52 5.86
C SER A 121 10.34 12.21 4.46
N LEU A 122 10.78 12.94 3.43
CA LEU A 122 10.34 12.69 2.05
C LEU A 122 10.80 11.33 1.54
N SER A 123 12.04 10.95 1.86
CA SER A 123 12.59 9.63 1.52
C SER A 123 11.77 8.49 2.16
N HIS A 124 11.34 8.66 3.41
CA HIS A 124 10.47 7.70 4.08
C HIS A 124 9.09 7.58 3.40
N HIS A 125 8.46 8.71 3.07
CA HIS A 125 7.17 8.71 2.35
C HIS A 125 7.28 8.03 0.98
N LEU A 126 8.36 8.34 0.24
CA LEU A 126 8.63 7.72 -1.05
C LEU A 126 8.85 6.20 -0.92
N THR A 127 9.56 5.77 0.13
CA THR A 127 9.78 4.34 0.40
C THR A 127 8.46 3.62 0.65
N TYR A 128 7.59 4.19 1.47
CA TYR A 128 6.26 3.65 1.70
C TYR A 128 5.41 3.62 0.40
N ALA A 129 5.44 4.69 -0.40
CA ALA A 129 4.76 4.74 -1.69
C ALA A 129 5.22 3.63 -2.65
N LYS A 130 6.54 3.38 -2.73
CA LYS A 130 7.14 2.30 -3.53
C LYS A 130 6.63 0.93 -3.08
N GLU A 131 6.66 0.68 -1.77
CA GLU A 131 6.18 -0.59 -1.19
C GLU A 131 4.68 -0.80 -1.41
N LEU A 132 3.86 0.24 -1.22
CA LEU A 132 2.42 0.17 -1.43
C LEU A 132 2.09 -0.15 -2.89
N TYR A 133 2.73 0.53 -3.85
CA TYR A 133 2.53 0.27 -5.28
C TYR A 133 2.93 -1.16 -5.64
N ARG A 134 4.11 -1.61 -5.21
CA ARG A 134 4.62 -2.97 -5.45
C ARG A 134 3.67 -4.02 -4.90
N LYS A 135 3.27 -3.91 -3.62
CA LYS A 135 2.33 -4.85 -3.00
C LYS A 135 0.98 -4.87 -3.69
N THR A 136 0.46 -3.71 -4.09
CA THR A 136 -0.82 -3.64 -4.81
C THR A 136 -0.73 -4.35 -6.15
N MET A 137 0.36 -4.17 -6.87
CA MET A 137 0.64 -4.89 -8.12
C MET A 137 0.73 -6.40 -7.90
N ASP A 138 1.54 -6.85 -6.93
CA ASP A 138 1.71 -8.28 -6.62
C ASP A 138 0.36 -8.95 -6.26
N LEU A 139 -0.44 -8.30 -5.40
CA LEU A 139 -1.77 -8.79 -5.02
C LEU A 139 -2.77 -8.74 -6.17
N SER A 140 -2.68 -7.74 -7.06
CA SER A 140 -3.54 -7.65 -8.24
C SER A 140 -3.31 -8.81 -9.22
N GLU A 141 -2.06 -9.25 -9.37
CA GLU A 141 -1.73 -10.44 -10.16
C GLU A 141 -2.29 -11.70 -9.48
N LEU A 142 -2.12 -11.85 -8.16
CA LEU A 142 -2.69 -12.99 -7.42
C LEU A 142 -4.22 -13.08 -7.53
N LEU A 143 -4.94 -11.95 -7.62
CA LEU A 143 -6.39 -11.96 -7.86
C LEU A 143 -6.76 -12.58 -9.21
N LYS A 144 -5.89 -12.48 -10.22
CA LYS A 144 -6.07 -13.10 -11.55
C LYS A 144 -5.83 -14.60 -11.48
N PHE A 145 -4.83 -15.03 -10.70
CA PHE A 145 -4.53 -16.45 -10.47
C PHE A 145 -5.60 -17.17 -9.63
N PHE A 146 -6.20 -16.47 -8.66
CA PHE A 146 -7.23 -17.01 -7.77
C PHE A 146 -8.57 -16.30 -7.97
N PRO A 147 -9.28 -16.54 -9.10
CA PRO A 147 -10.58 -15.94 -9.33
C PRO A 147 -11.64 -16.57 -8.40
N ARG A 148 -12.66 -15.80 -8.05
CA ARG A 148 -13.74 -16.21 -7.12
C ARG A 148 -14.46 -17.49 -7.53
N ASN A 149 -14.53 -17.76 -8.83
CA ASN A 149 -15.34 -18.84 -9.39
C ASN A 149 -14.56 -20.16 -9.56
N ASN A 150 -13.27 -20.20 -9.21
CA ASN A 150 -12.42 -21.39 -9.39
C ASN A 150 -12.38 -22.29 -8.14
N GLY A 151 -13.54 -22.52 -7.52
CA GLY A 151 -13.70 -23.38 -6.36
C GLY A 151 -13.51 -22.69 -4.99
N LYS A 152 -13.81 -23.45 -3.92
CA LYS A 152 -13.88 -22.92 -2.54
C LYS A 152 -12.54 -22.39 -2.03
N ALA A 153 -11.44 -23.10 -2.28
CA ALA A 153 -10.11 -22.69 -1.85
C ALA A 153 -9.66 -21.39 -2.54
N SER A 154 -9.82 -21.32 -3.87
CA SER A 154 -9.52 -20.11 -4.66
C SER A 154 -10.32 -18.90 -4.16
N ASN A 155 -11.62 -19.09 -3.89
CA ASN A 155 -12.46 -18.02 -3.35
C ASN A 155 -12.00 -17.53 -1.97
N LEU A 156 -11.51 -18.42 -1.08
CA LEU A 156 -10.98 -18.02 0.22
C LEU A 156 -9.66 -17.24 0.07
N ILE A 157 -8.74 -17.71 -0.78
CA ILE A 157 -7.50 -16.98 -1.11
C ILE A 157 -7.84 -15.59 -1.67
N HIS A 158 -8.79 -15.52 -2.61
CA HIS A 158 -9.27 -14.27 -3.19
C HIS A 158 -9.76 -13.29 -2.12
N LYS A 159 -10.55 -13.76 -1.14
CA LYS A 159 -11.04 -12.93 -0.04
C LYS A 159 -9.90 -12.40 0.84
N VAL A 160 -8.91 -13.23 1.16
CA VAL A 160 -7.74 -12.81 1.93
C VAL A 160 -6.91 -11.77 1.16
N ILE A 161 -6.74 -11.92 -0.16
CA ILE A 161 -6.06 -10.92 -1.00
C ILE A 161 -6.81 -9.58 -0.99
N GLN A 162 -8.14 -9.62 -1.17
CA GLN A 162 -8.99 -8.42 -1.08
C GLN A 162 -8.87 -7.74 0.28
N THR A 163 -8.81 -8.53 1.36
CA THR A 163 -8.59 -8.02 2.71
C THR A 163 -7.22 -7.36 2.87
N ASN A 164 -6.13 -7.92 2.34
CA ASN A 164 -4.82 -7.25 2.34
C ASN A 164 -4.88 -5.88 1.67
N LEU A 165 -5.51 -5.80 0.49
CA LEU A 165 -5.67 -4.56 -0.27
C LEU A 165 -6.47 -3.52 0.50
N ARG A 166 -7.55 -3.94 1.17
CA ARG A 166 -8.35 -3.08 2.05
C ARG A 166 -7.58 -2.66 3.31
N LEU A 167 -6.81 -3.56 3.93
CA LEU A 167 -6.05 -3.24 5.13
C LEU A 167 -5.03 -2.13 4.88
N MET A 168 -4.41 -2.11 3.69
CA MET A 168 -3.48 -1.06 3.29
C MET A 168 -4.13 0.33 3.17
N THR A 169 -5.46 0.43 3.01
CA THR A 169 -6.15 1.74 2.95
C THR A 169 -6.30 2.41 4.32
N PHE A 170 -6.18 1.66 5.42
CA PHE A 170 -6.21 2.23 6.78
C PHE A 170 -4.90 2.93 7.15
N LEU A 171 -3.84 2.71 6.38
CA LEU A 171 -2.57 3.38 6.60
C LEU A 171 -2.61 4.79 6.01
N ASP A 172 -1.87 5.74 6.58
CA ASP A 172 -1.58 7.05 6.01
C ASP A 172 -0.38 6.95 5.06
N SER A 173 0.21 8.09 4.70
CA SER A 173 1.37 8.15 3.83
C SER A 173 2.71 7.83 4.48
N LYS A 174 2.72 7.77 5.80
CA LYS A 174 3.86 7.35 6.62
C LYS A 174 3.75 5.87 6.98
N GLY A 175 2.73 5.17 6.48
CA GLY A 175 2.43 3.80 6.88
C GLY A 175 1.94 3.69 8.33
N ALA A 176 1.51 4.78 8.95
CA ALA A 176 0.86 4.78 10.26
C ALA A 176 -0.66 4.67 10.11
N LEU A 177 -1.39 4.36 11.18
CA LEU A 177 -2.85 4.31 11.12
C LEU A 177 -3.42 5.72 10.88
N ASN A 178 -4.29 5.87 9.87
CA ASN A 178 -4.98 7.12 9.62
C ASN A 178 -6.01 7.39 10.73
N SER A 179 -5.71 8.37 11.59
CA SER A 179 -6.53 8.74 12.75
C SER A 179 -7.92 9.29 12.39
N GLN A 180 -8.11 9.72 11.14
CA GLN A 180 -9.39 10.25 10.67
C GLN A 180 -10.48 9.17 10.58
N VAL A 181 -10.09 7.91 10.57
CA VAL A 181 -11.02 6.80 10.39
C VAL A 181 -11.42 6.27 11.78
N LYS A 182 -12.24 7.02 12.52
CA LYS A 182 -12.84 6.57 13.81
C LYS A 182 -13.56 5.22 13.65
N GLU A 183 -14.12 4.98 12.47
CA GLU A 183 -14.77 3.72 12.07
C GLU A 183 -13.78 2.54 11.87
N SER A 184 -12.46 2.79 11.93
CA SER A 184 -11.45 1.74 11.67
C SER A 184 -11.51 0.61 12.68
N THR A 185 -11.78 0.91 13.95
CA THR A 185 -11.67 -0.13 15.00
C THR A 185 -12.71 -1.23 14.80
N GLU A 186 -13.94 -0.85 14.47
CA GLU A 186 -15.02 -1.80 14.17
C GLU A 186 -14.75 -2.56 12.88
N MET A 187 -14.34 -1.87 11.81
CA MET A 187 -13.99 -2.53 10.55
C MET A 187 -12.82 -3.51 10.70
N ILE A 188 -11.78 -3.13 11.45
CA ILE A 188 -10.63 -4.00 11.72
C ILE A 188 -11.05 -5.20 12.54
N SER A 189 -11.92 -5.02 13.55
CA SER A 189 -12.46 -6.14 14.32
C SER A 189 -13.22 -7.12 13.42
N GLN A 190 -14.10 -6.61 12.56
CA GLN A 190 -14.84 -7.44 11.62
C GLN A 190 -13.91 -8.21 10.68
N ILE A 191 -12.84 -7.56 10.20
CA ILE A 191 -11.83 -8.22 9.37
C ILE A 191 -11.12 -9.34 10.15
N VAL A 192 -10.81 -9.16 11.43
CA VAL A 192 -10.19 -10.22 12.26
C VAL A 192 -11.11 -11.43 12.39
N ASP A 193 -12.40 -11.19 12.65
CA ASP A 193 -13.40 -12.26 12.77
C ASP A 193 -13.58 -13.00 11.43
N ASP A 194 -13.66 -12.25 10.33
CA ASP A 194 -13.74 -12.79 8.97
C ASP A 194 -12.51 -13.64 8.62
N MET A 195 -11.31 -13.14 8.90
CA MET A 195 -10.03 -13.85 8.66
C MET A 195 -9.98 -15.16 9.42
N THR A 196 -10.34 -15.16 10.71
CA THR A 196 -10.41 -16.37 11.54
C THR A 196 -11.41 -17.37 10.95
N GLY A 197 -12.57 -16.89 10.52
CA GLY A 197 -13.58 -17.71 9.87
C GLY A 197 -13.11 -18.30 8.54
N TRP A 198 -12.32 -17.56 7.76
CA TRP A 198 -11.78 -18.03 6.48
C TRP A 198 -10.66 -19.06 6.65
N GLU A 199 -9.78 -18.89 7.64
CA GLU A 199 -8.75 -19.87 7.99
C GLU A 199 -9.36 -21.22 8.37
N ASN A 200 -10.34 -21.20 9.28
CA ASN A 200 -11.05 -22.41 9.69
C ASN A 200 -11.76 -23.10 8.50
N LYS A 201 -12.37 -22.31 7.61
CA LYS A 201 -13.00 -22.82 6.39
C LYS A 201 -11.97 -23.40 5.42
N PHE A 202 -10.79 -22.80 5.29
CA PHE A 202 -9.74 -23.29 4.41
C PHE A 202 -9.15 -24.60 4.92
N ASN A 203 -8.84 -24.67 6.22
CA ASN A 203 -8.26 -25.85 6.88
C ASN A 203 -9.21 -27.06 6.91
N SER A 204 -10.52 -26.86 6.80
CA SER A 204 -11.50 -27.95 6.70
C SER A 204 -11.69 -28.50 5.28
N LEU A 205 -11.09 -27.89 4.25
CA LEU A 205 -11.18 -28.40 2.87
C LEU A 205 -10.31 -29.66 2.71
N PRO A 206 -10.88 -30.79 2.25
CA PRO A 206 -10.12 -32.03 2.09
C PRO A 206 -9.18 -31.95 0.88
N ARG A 207 -8.00 -32.58 1.01
CA ARG A 207 -7.08 -32.90 -0.10
C ARG A 207 -6.68 -31.72 -1.01
N LEU A 208 -6.37 -30.56 -0.43
CA LEU A 208 -5.84 -29.42 -1.20
C LEU A 208 -4.41 -29.69 -1.72
N PRO A 209 -4.10 -29.30 -2.98
CA PRO A 209 -2.72 -29.28 -3.47
C PRO A 209 -1.82 -28.42 -2.59
N LEU A 210 -0.55 -28.84 -2.42
CA LEU A 210 0.42 -28.12 -1.58
C LEU A 210 0.60 -26.67 -2.02
N SER A 211 0.60 -26.40 -3.33
CA SER A 211 0.74 -25.06 -3.89
C SER A 211 -0.40 -24.11 -3.46
N VAL A 212 -1.63 -24.62 -3.37
CA VAL A 212 -2.81 -23.85 -2.93
C VAL A 212 -2.72 -23.53 -1.44
N LYS A 213 -2.26 -24.49 -0.62
CA LYS A 213 -2.02 -24.27 0.82
C LYS A 213 -0.97 -23.20 1.04
N LEU A 214 0.17 -23.33 0.38
CA LEU A 214 1.26 -22.36 0.48
C LEU A 214 0.81 -20.96 0.04
N ALA A 215 0.05 -20.85 -1.06
CA ALA A 215 -0.48 -19.57 -1.51
C ALA A 215 -1.39 -18.93 -0.46
N PHE A 216 -2.29 -19.70 0.15
CA PHE A 216 -3.15 -19.22 1.24
C PHE A 216 -2.32 -18.75 2.45
N ASP A 217 -1.38 -19.57 2.91
CA ASP A 217 -0.54 -19.27 4.08
C ASP A 217 0.25 -17.97 3.89
N VAL A 218 0.79 -17.75 2.69
CA VAL A 218 1.54 -16.52 2.36
C VAL A 218 0.63 -15.30 2.47
N VAL A 219 -0.51 -15.26 1.75
CA VAL A 219 -1.38 -14.08 1.75
C VAL A 219 -2.07 -13.87 3.11
N PHE A 220 -2.33 -14.95 3.84
CA PHE A 220 -2.92 -14.90 5.18
C PHE A 220 -1.94 -14.36 6.22
N LYS A 221 -0.68 -14.80 6.17
CA LYS A 221 0.38 -14.28 7.03
C LYS A 221 0.62 -12.79 6.78
N GLU A 222 0.60 -12.35 5.53
CA GLU A 222 0.72 -10.92 5.18
C GLU A 222 -0.41 -10.08 5.79
N ALA A 223 -1.67 -10.53 5.69
CA ALA A 223 -2.80 -9.83 6.28
C ALA A 223 -2.67 -9.75 7.81
N ASN A 224 -2.23 -10.83 8.46
CA ASN A 224 -1.99 -10.85 9.90
C ASN A 224 -0.89 -9.87 10.33
N VAL A 225 0.17 -9.71 9.53
CA VAL A 225 1.20 -8.70 9.80
C VAL A 225 0.60 -7.29 9.74
N LEU A 226 -0.23 -6.99 8.74
CA LEU A 226 -0.91 -5.69 8.64
C LEU A 226 -1.88 -5.46 9.81
N LEU A 227 -2.68 -6.46 10.18
CA LEU A 227 -3.58 -6.40 11.33
C LEU A 227 -2.82 -6.14 12.63
N ASN A 228 -1.68 -6.79 12.83
CA ASN A 228 -0.82 -6.57 14.01
C ASN A 228 -0.31 -5.12 14.07
N ILE A 229 0.16 -4.58 12.95
CA ILE A 229 0.61 -3.19 12.85
C ILE A 229 -0.54 -2.24 13.23
N LEU A 230 -1.73 -2.46 12.67
CA LEU A 230 -2.91 -1.63 12.94
C LEU A 230 -3.35 -1.74 14.40
N ALA A 231 -3.36 -2.95 14.97
CA ALA A 231 -3.75 -3.20 16.35
C ALA A 231 -2.83 -2.47 17.34
N ILE A 232 -1.51 -2.60 17.19
CA ILE A 232 -0.52 -1.90 18.04
C ILE A 232 -0.79 -0.40 18.04
N LYS A 233 -1.03 0.19 16.87
CA LYS A 233 -1.31 1.63 16.74
C LYS A 233 -2.63 2.04 17.41
N ILE A 234 -3.70 1.26 17.26
CA ILE A 234 -4.98 1.51 17.95
C ILE A 234 -4.80 1.52 19.47
N PHE A 235 -3.95 0.64 20.01
CA PHE A 235 -3.68 0.62 21.44
C PHE A 235 -2.87 1.82 21.91
N SER A 236 -1.86 2.26 21.15
CA SER A 236 -1.07 3.45 21.48
C SER A 236 -1.92 4.72 21.61
N PHE A 237 -2.92 4.92 20.74
CA PHE A 237 -3.81 6.10 20.78
C PHE A 237 -4.74 6.16 21.99
N LYS A 238 -4.95 5.07 22.74
CA LYS A 238 -5.86 5.06 23.91
C LYS A 238 -5.18 5.50 25.22
N HIS A 239 -3.88 5.78 25.19
CA HIS A 239 -3.07 6.08 26.36
C HIS A 239 -2.42 7.47 26.31
N GLU A 240 -2.74 8.27 25.29
CA GLU A 240 -2.46 9.71 25.19
C GLU A 240 -3.72 10.49 25.56
#